data_AF-A0A7C5P3H4-F1
#
_entry.id   AF-A0A7C5P3H4-F1
#
_cell.length_a   1.000
_cell.length_b   1.000
_cell.length_c   1.000
_cell.angle_alpha   90.00
_cell.angle_beta   90.00
_cell.angle_gamma   90.00
#
_symmetry.space_group_name_H-M   'P 1'
#
loop_
_entity.id
_entity.type
_entity.pdbx_description
1 polymer ?
#
loop_
_entity_poly.entity_id
_entity_poly.type
_entity_poly.pdbx_seq_one_letter_code
_entity_poly.pdbx_strand_id
1 'polypeptide(L)'
;MVREACIIVVLLGAGGKEIRKRRNIAKKLRDNGIIALLPEDDFAPDVAPSLTEEFIFKHADVDLVFINVESWGSATEFAQFHDDAR
;
A
#
# COMPACT_ATOMS: atom_id res chain seq x y z
N MET A 1 -15.82 -15.66 -18.84
CA MET A 1 -14.69 -15.78 -17.90
C MET A 1 -15.02 -14.93 -16.70
N VAL A 2 -15.34 -15.55 -15.55
CA VAL A 2 -15.39 -14.81 -14.29
C VAL A 2 -13.93 -14.54 -13.93
N ARG A 3 -13.49 -13.28 -13.94
CA ARG A 3 -12.24 -12.93 -13.27
C ARG A 3 -12.46 -13.33 -11.81
N GLU A 4 -11.69 -14.28 -11.29
CA GLU A 4 -11.63 -14.45 -9.84
C GLU A 4 -11.34 -13.08 -9.24
N ALA A 5 -12.22 -12.61 -8.37
CA ALA A 5 -12.03 -11.31 -7.72
C ALA A 5 -10.73 -11.40 -6.92
N CYS A 6 -9.70 -10.72 -7.40
CA CYS A 6 -8.39 -10.70 -6.78
C CYS A 6 -8.32 -9.41 -5.96
N ILE A 7 -8.23 -9.55 -4.64
CA ILE A 7 -8.08 -8.41 -3.74
C ILE A 7 -6.60 -7.99 -3.76
N ILE A 8 -6.34 -6.73 -4.08
CA ILE A 8 -5.02 -6.11 -4.03
C ILE A 8 -4.96 -5.20 -2.80
N VAL A 9 -4.04 -5.51 -1.90
CA VAL A 9 -3.80 -4.79 -0.64
C VAL A 9 -2.42 -4.16 -0.64
N VAL A 10 -2.33 -2.87 -0.33
CA VAL A 10 -1.04 -2.19 -0.12
C VAL A 10 -0.84 -1.94 1.38
N LEU A 11 0.33 -2.27 1.91
CA LEU A 11 0.70 -2.10 3.31
C LEU A 11 1.78 -1.01 3.48
N LEU A 12 1.34 0.24 3.56
CA LEU A 12 2.20 1.41 3.75
C LEU A 12 2.69 1.54 5.19
N GLY A 13 3.93 2.00 5.36
CA GLY A 13 4.47 2.40 6.64
C GLY A 13 5.54 3.45 6.49
N ALA A 14 5.59 4.40 7.42
CA ALA A 14 6.62 5.44 7.42
C ALA A 14 8.02 4.82 7.56
N GLY A 15 8.86 5.01 6.54
CA GLY A 15 10.31 4.75 6.61
C GLY A 15 10.72 3.36 7.09
N GLY A 16 10.00 2.29 6.73
CA GLY A 16 10.37 0.93 7.14
C GLY A 16 10.01 0.57 8.60
N LYS A 17 9.24 1.41 9.30
CA LYS A 17 8.76 1.09 10.65
C LYS A 17 7.88 -0.15 10.63
N GLU A 18 8.07 -0.98 11.66
CA GLU A 18 7.40 -2.28 11.81
C GLU A 18 7.47 -3.18 10.55
N ILE A 19 8.51 -3.05 9.71
CA ILE A 19 8.61 -3.80 8.44
C ILE A 19 8.47 -5.32 8.62
N ARG A 20 9.00 -5.88 9.71
CA ARG A 20 8.84 -7.31 10.03
C ARG A 20 7.38 -7.71 10.24
N LYS A 21 6.60 -6.87 10.91
CA LYS A 21 5.17 -7.09 11.15
C LYS A 21 4.39 -6.98 9.85
N ARG A 22 4.69 -5.97 9.04
CA ARG A 22 4.08 -5.77 7.72
C ARG A 22 4.39 -6.93 6.75
N ARG A 23 5.63 -7.41 6.70
CA ARG A 23 6.01 -8.64 5.97
C ARG A 23 5.24 -9.87 6.44
N ASN A 24 5.06 -10.03 7.75
CA ASN A 24 4.24 -11.13 8.30
C ASN A 24 2.77 -11.04 7.87
N ILE A 25 2.20 -9.83 7.83
CA ILE A 25 0.83 -9.61 7.34
C ILE A 25 0.76 -9.91 5.84
N ALA A 26 1.68 -9.38 5.03
CA ALA A 26 1.75 -9.62 3.59
C ALA A 26 1.83 -11.13 3.28
N LYS A 27 2.67 -11.87 4.03
CA LYS A 27 2.74 -13.33 3.89
C LYS A 27 1.38 -13.99 4.11
N LYS A 28 0.68 -13.67 5.21
CA LYS A 28 -0.63 -14.25 5.53
C LYS A 28 -1.68 -13.92 4.47
N LEU A 29 -1.67 -12.70 3.93
CA LEU A 29 -2.57 -12.30 2.85
C LEU A 29 -2.28 -13.11 1.57
N ARG A 30 -1.01 -13.20 1.18
CA ARG A 30 -0.55 -13.98 0.02
C ARG A 30 -0.91 -15.47 0.14
N ASP A 31 -0.75 -16.04 1.34
CA ASP A 31 -1.14 -17.44 1.63
C ASP A 31 -2.66 -17.69 1.43
N ASN A 32 -3.49 -16.63 1.41
CA ASN A 32 -4.94 -16.70 1.18
C ASN A 32 -5.36 -16.21 -0.22
N GLY A 33 -4.42 -16.10 -1.17
CA GLY A 33 -4.72 -15.68 -2.55
C GLY A 33 -4.94 -14.17 -2.73
N ILE A 34 -4.61 -13.36 -1.72
CA ILE A 34 -4.68 -11.90 -1.78
C ILE A 34 -3.33 -11.37 -2.23
N ILE A 35 -3.31 -10.48 -3.24
CA ILE A 35 -2.09 -9.78 -3.64
C ILE A 35 -1.79 -8.74 -2.57
N ALA A 36 -0.66 -8.88 -1.88
CA ALA A 36 -0.21 -7.89 -0.91
C ALA A 36 1.08 -7.23 -1.39
N LEU A 37 1.07 -5.90 -1.50
CA LEU A 37 2.21 -5.07 -1.90
C LEU A 37 2.81 -4.36 -0.69
N LEU A 38 4.13 -4.47 -0.55
CA LEU A 38 4.96 -3.78 0.42
C LEU A 38 5.90 -2.85 -0.36
N PRO A 39 5.77 -1.51 -0.26
CA PRO A 39 6.65 -0.58 -0.98
C PRO A 39 8.13 -0.91 -0.88
N GLU A 40 8.60 -1.26 0.31
CA GLU A 40 10.02 -1.52 0.57
C GLU A 40 10.56 -2.81 -0.06
N ASP A 41 9.68 -3.75 -0.41
CA ASP A 41 10.08 -5.05 -0.97
C ASP A 41 9.69 -5.17 -2.46
N ASP A 42 8.59 -4.54 -2.87
CA ASP A 42 7.95 -4.75 -4.17
C ASP A 42 8.14 -3.56 -5.13
N PHE A 43 8.65 -2.42 -4.66
CA PHE A 43 8.99 -1.26 -5.49
C PHE A 43 10.51 -1.02 -5.49
N ALA A 44 10.99 -0.30 -6.51
CA ALA A 44 12.41 -0.03 -6.63
C ALA A 44 12.88 0.90 -5.48
N PRO A 45 13.99 0.57 -4.78
CA PRO A 45 14.41 1.26 -3.56
C PRO A 45 14.87 2.71 -3.77
N ASP A 46 15.11 3.09 -5.03
CA ASP A 46 15.45 4.44 -5.48
C ASP A 46 14.22 5.33 -5.72
N VAL A 47 13.01 4.76 -5.66
CA VAL A 47 11.77 5.53 -5.80
C VAL A 47 11.41 6.17 -4.45
N ALA A 48 11.20 7.49 -4.47
CA ALA A 48 10.75 8.22 -3.29
C ALA A 48 9.39 7.68 -2.80
N PRO A 49 9.19 7.49 -1.48
CA PRO A 49 7.93 6.97 -0.93
C PRO A 49 6.67 7.70 -1.43
N SER A 50 6.75 9.02 -1.57
CA SER A 50 5.66 9.86 -2.07
C SER A 50 5.25 9.54 -3.52
N LEU A 51 6.21 9.16 -4.38
CA LEU A 51 5.92 8.75 -5.75
C LEU A 51 5.27 7.36 -5.81
N THR A 52 5.69 6.46 -4.92
CA THR A 52 5.06 5.15 -4.77
C THR A 52 3.62 5.30 -4.29
N GLU A 53 3.37 6.17 -3.31
CA GLU A 53 2.03 6.52 -2.83
C GLU A 53 1.18 7.08 -3.97
N GLU A 54 1.66 8.11 -4.68
CA GLU A 54 0.96 8.70 -5.83
C GLU A 54 0.62 7.64 -6.91
N PHE A 55 1.55 6.74 -7.22
CA PHE A 55 1.33 5.68 -8.21
C PHE A 55 0.23 4.70 -7.77
N ILE A 56 0.26 4.27 -6.51
CA ILE A 56 -0.75 3.41 -5.89
C ILE A 56 -2.13 4.04 -5.97
N PHE A 57 -2.25 5.35 -5.72
CA PHE A 57 -3.52 6.06 -5.79
C PHE A 57 -4.04 6.25 -7.21
N LYS A 58 -3.16 6.52 -8.17
CA LYS A 58 -3.56 6.72 -9.57
C LYS A 58 -4.03 5.43 -10.25
N HIS A 59 -3.67 4.26 -9.72
CA HIS A 59 -4.03 2.98 -10.32
C HIS A 59 -5.25 2.38 -9.61
N ALA A 60 -6.37 2.34 -10.33
CA ALA A 60 -7.68 1.89 -9.86
C ALA A 60 -7.78 0.39 -9.50
N ASP A 61 -6.66 -0.34 -9.55
CA ASP A 61 -6.62 -1.78 -9.29
C ASP A 61 -6.37 -2.11 -7.80
N VAL A 62 -6.16 -1.12 -6.93
CA VAL A 62 -5.95 -1.33 -5.49
C VAL A 62 -7.27 -1.29 -4.73
N ASP A 63 -7.65 -2.41 -4.12
CA ASP A 63 -8.91 -2.54 -3.37
C ASP A 63 -8.81 -1.99 -1.94
N LEU A 64 -7.62 -2.05 -1.32
CA LEU A 64 -7.42 -1.65 0.07
C LEU A 64 -6.00 -1.14 0.33
N VAL A 65 -5.89 -0.03 1.07
CA VAL A 65 -4.62 0.49 1.56
C VAL A 65 -4.63 0.54 3.08
N PHE A 66 -3.65 -0.11 3.71
CA PHE A 66 -3.37 0.05 5.12
C PHE A 66 -2.24 1.05 5.32
N ILE A 67 -2.47 2.01 6.20
CA ILE A 67 -1.48 3.03 6.54
C ILE A 67 -1.16 2.88 8.01
N ASN A 68 0.11 2.65 8.32
CA ASN A 68 0.61 2.81 9.68
C ASN A 68 0.97 4.28 9.90
N VAL A 69 -0.01 5.09 10.29
CA VAL A 69 0.17 6.53 10.52
C VAL A 69 0.99 6.78 11.78
N GLU A 70 2.10 7.49 11.64
CA GLU A 70 2.88 7.96 12.80
C GLU A 70 2.26 9.19 13.44
N SER A 71 1.43 9.92 12.69
CA SER A 71 0.73 11.12 13.15
C SER A 71 -0.56 11.35 12.34
N TRP A 72 -1.45 12.16 12.90
CA TRP A 72 -2.65 12.64 12.18
C TRP A 72 -2.30 13.47 10.93
N GLY A 73 -1.12 14.09 10.88
CA GLY A 73 -0.61 14.79 9.69
C GLY A 73 -0.42 13.85 8.51
N SER A 74 0.24 12.71 8.75
CA SER A 74 0.44 11.66 7.75
C SER A 74 -0.87 11.04 7.26
N ALA A 75 -1.89 10.95 8.13
CA ALA A 75 -3.23 10.52 7.74
C ALA A 75 -3.92 11.55 6.82
N THR A 76 -3.67 12.84 7.06
CA THR A 76 -4.25 13.94 6.30
C THR A 76 -3.62 14.06 4.92
N GLU A 77 -2.28 13.97 4.84
CA GLU A 77 -1.53 13.92 3.58
C GLU A 77 -1.99 12.72 2.73
N PHE A 78 -2.16 11.55 3.35
CA PHE A 78 -2.70 10.37 2.68
C PHE A 78 -4.11 10.61 2.11
N ALA A 79 -5.00 11.29 2.86
CA ALA A 79 -6.35 11.59 2.39
C ALA A 79 -6.36 12.61 1.23
N GLN A 80 -5.43 13.57 1.21
CA GLN A 80 -5.33 14.57 0.15
C GLN A 80 -4.98 13.94 -1.21
N PHE A 81 -4.14 12.91 -1.24
CA PHE A 81 -3.81 12.19 -2.49
C PHE A 81 -5.03 11.50 -3.14
N HIS A 82 -6.05 11.14 -2.34
CA HIS A 82 -7.30 10.60 -2.88
C HIS A 82 -8.16 11.70 -3.54
N ASP A 83 -8.14 12.92 -3.01
CA ASP A 83 -8.97 14.02 -3.51
C ASP A 83 -8.37 14.69 -4.77
N ASP A 84 -7.04 14.69 -4.93
CA ASP A 84 -6.35 15.18 -6.13
C ASP A 84 -6.46 14.24 -7.34
N ALA A 85 -6.86 12.98 -7.13
CA ALA A 85 -7.03 11.98 -8.19
C ALA A 85 -8.40 12.06 -8.91
N ARG A 86 -9.23 13.07 -8.60
CA ARG A 86 -10.55 13.30 -9.21
C ARG A 86 -10.60 14.44 -10.22
#